data_AF-A0A318LIB5-F1
#
_entry.id   AF-A0A318LIB5-F1
#
_cell.length_a   1.000
_cell.length_b   1.000
_cell.length_c   1.000
_cell.angle_alpha   90.00
_cell.angle_beta   90.00
_cell.angle_gamma   90.00
#
_symmetry.space_group_name_H-M   'P 1'
#
loop_
_entity.id
_entity.type
_entity.pdbx_description
1 polymer ?
#
loop_
_entity_poly.entity_id
_entity_poly.type
_entity_poly.pdbx_seq_one_letter_code
_entity_poly.pdbx_strand_id
1 'polypeptide(L)' 'MSGQKHRSRHSPYLGVPVKTLYDWRTKGYGPEGKRVGKYVPYKPDDVIAWFESLDDHAA' A
#
# COMPACT_ATOMS: atom_id res chain seq x y z
N MET A 1 8.89 32.21 -6.93
CA MET A 1 9.30 30.91 -7.52
C MET A 1 8.52 29.81 -6.82
N SER A 2 7.32 29.50 -7.28
CA SER A 2 6.45 28.49 -6.68
C SER A 2 6.93 27.10 -7.09
N GLY A 3 7.69 26.46 -6.21
CA GLY A 3 8.14 25.07 -6.35
C GLY A 3 6.95 24.14 -6.52
N GLN A 4 6.98 23.42 -7.64
CA GLN A 4 5.97 22.52 -8.13
C GLN A 4 5.57 21.47 -7.07
N LYS A 5 4.30 21.50 -6.66
CA LYS A 5 3.70 20.48 -5.79
C LYS A 5 3.99 19.09 -6.35
N HIS A 6 4.69 18.25 -5.59
CA HIS A 6 4.77 16.82 -5.86
C HIS A 6 3.32 16.29 -5.92
N ARG A 7 2.82 16.04 -7.13
CA ARG A 7 1.55 15.33 -7.33
C ARG A 7 1.80 13.87 -6.99
N SER A 8 1.78 13.55 -5.71
CA SER A 8 1.75 12.16 -5.24
C SER A 8 0.55 11.48 -5.89
N ARG A 9 0.80 10.49 -6.75
CA ARG A 9 -0.26 9.66 -7.32
C ARG A 9 -0.71 8.70 -6.21
N HIS A 10 -1.86 8.99 -5.62
CA HIS A 10 -2.47 8.15 -4.58
C HIS A 10 -3.20 6.96 -5.22
N SER A 11 -3.26 5.83 -4.53
CA SER A 11 -4.25 4.80 -4.85
C SER A 11 -5.63 5.34 -4.45
N PRO A 12 -6.61 5.42 -5.37
CA PRO A 12 -7.93 5.99 -5.06
C PRO A 12 -8.69 5.20 -3.99
N TYR A 13 -8.31 3.94 -3.74
CA TYR A 13 -9.03 3.06 -2.83
C TYR A 13 -8.42 2.94 -1.43
N LEU A 14 -7.15 3.29 -1.27
CA LEU A 14 -6.44 3.12 0.00
C LEU A 14 -5.94 4.43 0.61
N GLY A 15 -5.95 5.54 -0.14
CA GLY A 15 -5.31 6.80 0.28
C GLY A 15 -3.77 6.74 0.36
N VAL A 16 -3.21 5.53 0.30
CA VAL A 16 -1.77 5.24 0.31
C VAL A 16 -1.13 5.60 -1.05
N PRO A 17 0.04 6.27 -1.06
CA PRO A 17 0.79 6.51 -2.29
C PRO A 17 1.16 5.21 -3.02
N VAL A 18 1.13 5.22 -4.36
CA VAL A 18 1.52 4.04 -5.17
C VAL A 18 2.95 3.57 -4.85
N LYS A 19 3.85 4.51 -4.53
CA LYS A 19 5.22 4.18 -4.12
C LYS A 19 5.25 3.32 -2.86
N THR A 20 4.42 3.62 -1.86
CA THR A 20 4.34 2.86 -0.62
C THR A 20 3.87 1.42 -0.89
N LEU A 21 2.88 1.25 -1.77
CA LEU A 21 2.43 -0.07 -2.20
C LEU A 21 3.52 -0.88 -2.92
N TYR A 22 4.41 -0.20 -3.65
CA TYR A 22 5.57 -0.81 -4.28
C TYR A 22 6.66 -1.18 -3.25
N ASP A 23 6.92 -0.29 -2.29
CA ASP A 23 7.86 -0.55 -1.19
C ASP A 23 7.41 -1.77 -0.37
N TRP A 24 6.10 -1.92 -0.11
CA TRP A 24 5.54 -3.09 0.57
C TRP A 24 5.88 -4.39 -0.15
N ARG A 25 5.63 -4.43 -1.46
CA ARG A 25 5.90 -5.60 -2.31
C ARG A 25 7.38 -5.96 -2.39
N THR A 26 8.25 -4.95 -2.49
CA THR A 26 9.69 -5.19 -2.68
C THR A 26 10.41 -5.54 -1.39
N LYS A 27 9.94 -5.03 -0.25
CA LYS A 27 10.52 -5.31 1.07
C LYS A 27 9.91 -6.54 1.75
N GLY A 28 8.88 -7.16 1.16
CA GLY A 28 8.13 -8.24 1.80
C GLY A 28 7.40 -7.78 3.06
N TYR A 29 7.03 -6.49 3.13
CA TYR A 29 6.36 -5.87 4.26
C TYR A 29 4.98 -5.41 3.85
N GLY A 30 3.92 -6.09 4.29
CA GLY A 30 2.56 -5.79 3.85
C GLY A 30 1.70 -7.04 3.68
N PRO A 31 0.43 -6.85 3.30
CA PRO A 31 -0.47 -7.96 2.98
C PRO A 31 -0.01 -8.68 1.70
N GLU A 32 -0.45 -9.92 1.52
CA GLU A 32 -0.09 -10.71 0.34
C GLU A 32 -0.76 -10.13 -0.93
N GLY A 33 0.05 -9.59 -1.84
CA GLY A 33 -0.43 -9.16 -3.14
C GLY A 33 -0.67 -10.35 -4.08
N LYS A 34 -1.85 -10.45 -4.69
CA LYS A 34 -2.17 -11.53 -5.64
C LYS A 34 -1.81 -11.10 -7.07
N ARG A 35 -1.00 -11.91 -7.77
CA ARG A 35 -0.56 -11.59 -9.14
C ARG A 35 -1.66 -11.88 -10.16
N VAL A 36 -2.08 -10.84 -10.88
CA VAL A 36 -3.07 -10.90 -11.97
C VAL A 36 -2.45 -10.25 -13.22
N GLY A 37 -1.85 -11.07 -14.08
CA GLY A 37 -1.07 -10.60 -15.22
C GLY A 37 0.10 -9.70 -14.77
N LYS A 38 0.17 -8.48 -15.32
CA LYS A 38 1.19 -7.48 -14.93
C LYS A 38 0.88 -6.73 -13.63
N TYR A 39 -0.33 -6.88 -13.10
CA TYR A 39 -0.78 -6.20 -11.90
C TYR A 39 -0.64 -7.11 -10.68
N VAL A 40 -0.41 -6.49 -9.52
CA VAL A 40 -0.45 -7.19 -8.23
C VAL A 40 -1.41 -6.41 -7.34
N PRO A 41 -2.73 -6.58 -7.52
CA PRO A 41 -3.71 -6.00 -6.62
C PRO A 41 -3.59 -6.59 -5.21
N TYR A 42 -3.98 -5.77 -4.23
CA TYR A 42 -4.24 -6.21 -2.87
C TYR A 42 -5.74 -6.40 -2.69
N LYS A 43 -6.15 -7.47 -2.03
CA LYS A 43 -7.54 -7.64 -1.61
C LYS A 43 -7.80 -6.72 -0.41
N PRO A 44 -8.90 -5.95 -0.39
CA PRO A 44 -9.19 -5.04 0.73
C PRO A 44 -9.20 -5.73 2.10
N ASP A 45 -9.82 -6.92 2.22
CA ASP A 45 -9.84 -7.68 3.48
C ASP A 45 -8.44 -8.04 3.98
N ASP A 46 -7.53 -8.44 3.09
CA ASP A 46 -6.16 -8.81 3.46
C ASP A 46 -5.38 -7.58 3.94
N VAL A 47 -5.64 -6.41 3.35
CA VAL A 47 -5.05 -5.14 3.78
C VAL A 47 -5.56 -4.75 5.17
N ILE A 48 -6.88 -4.85 5.40
CA ILE A 48 -7.50 -4.52 6.69
C ILE A 48 -6.96 -5.45 7.78
N ALA A 49 -7.02 -6.77 7.57
CA ALA A 49 -6.53 -7.76 8.53
C ALA A 49 -5.04 -7.57 8.85
N TRP A 50 -4.23 -7.21 7.85
CA TRP A 50 -2.82 -6.88 8.08
C TRP A 50 -2.67 -5.65 8.97
N PHE A 51 -3.40 -4.56 8.72
CA PHE A 51 -3.37 -3.38 9.58
C PHE A 51 -3.82 -3.68 11.01
N GLU A 52 -4.92 -4.43 11.18
CA GLU A 52 -5.40 -4.86 12.50
C GLU A 52 -4.35 -5.70 13.25
N SER A 53 -3.58 -6.52 12.54
CA SER A 53 -2.48 -7.29 13.15
C SER A 53 -1.29 -6.43 13.60
N LEU A 54 -1.12 -5.22 13.06
CA LEU A 54 -0.06 -4.30 13.48
C LEU A 54 -0.40 -3.59 14.80
N ASP A 55 -1.69 -3.27 15.01
CA ASP A 55 -2.17 -2.62 16.23
C ASP A 55 -1.98 -3.51 17.47
N ASP A 56 -2.07 -4.84 17.31
CA ASP A 56 -1.82 -5.81 18.39
C ASP A 56 -0.34 -5.85 18.85
N HIS A 57 0.59 -5.39 17.98
CA HIS A 57 2.03 -5.27 18.28
C HIS A 57 2.47 -3.84 18.62
N ALA A 58 1.54 -2.88 18.66
CA ALA A 58 1.78 -1.49 19.02
C ALA A 58 1.20 -1.17 20.41
N ALA A 59 1.61 -1.95 21.42
CA ALA A 59 1.38 -1.67 22.85
C ALA A 59 2.71 -1.69 23.62
#